data_AF-A0A3D9YYR5-F1
#
_entry.id   AF-A0A3D9YYR5-F1
#
_cell.length_a   1.000
_cell.length_b   1.000
_cell.length_c   1.000
_cell.angle_alpha   90.00
_cell.angle_beta   90.00
_cell.angle_gamma   90.00
#
_symmetry.space_group_name_H-M   'P 1'
#
loop_
_entity.id
_entity.type
_entity.pdbx_description
1 polymer ?
#
loop_
_entity_poly.entity_id
_entity_poly.type
_entity_poly.pdbx_seq_one_letter_code
_entity_poly.pdbx_strand_id
1 'polypeptide(L)'
;MAGPVDRLRGALLALSTLAFGAFGSAALAQSAEPTPPGAKTQQTFDSDMADTVQDPRIAAAQKSGKGVWKWVVPPVKMNGVFDDNDPIGLVAGKLIPADCSINWINPDTHKLYCFTSATSLVYFLDAPQNYLAQAEKSWQVLKGKPST
;
A
#
# COMPACT_ATOMS: atom_id res chain seq x y z
N MET A 1 20.31 39.19 -38.66
CA MET A 1 21.00 38.33 -39.65
C MET A 1 20.45 36.92 -39.48
N ALA A 2 19.97 36.35 -40.59
CA ALA A 2 19.20 35.11 -40.67
C ALA A 2 20.07 33.84 -40.52
N GLY A 3 19.42 32.68 -40.29
CA GLY A 3 19.98 31.34 -39.99
C GLY A 3 20.83 30.67 -41.09
N PRO A 4 21.09 29.35 -41.00
CA PRO A 4 20.08 28.30 -41.27
C PRO A 4 20.13 27.11 -40.26
N VAL A 5 19.03 26.46 -39.84
CA VAL A 5 18.12 25.48 -40.48
C VAL A 5 18.81 24.29 -41.19
N ASP A 6 18.34 23.09 -40.83
CA ASP A 6 18.41 21.79 -41.55
C ASP A 6 19.66 20.90 -41.44
N ARG A 7 19.49 19.78 -40.70
CA ARG A 7 19.89 18.45 -41.18
C ARG A 7 18.82 17.40 -40.86
N LEU A 8 17.92 17.24 -41.81
CA LEU A 8 17.23 15.99 -42.15
C LEU A 8 18.21 14.80 -42.29
N ARG A 9 17.78 13.61 -41.83
CA ARG A 9 17.81 12.28 -42.51
C ARG A 9 18.17 11.12 -41.58
N GLY A 10 17.35 10.05 -41.64
CA GLY A 10 17.67 8.72 -41.12
C GLY A 10 16.41 7.98 -40.69
N ALA A 11 15.58 7.53 -41.63
CA ALA A 11 15.51 6.13 -42.08
C ALA A 11 14.68 5.25 -41.11
N LEU A 12 13.41 5.02 -41.44
CA LEU A 12 12.90 3.88 -42.21
C LEU A 12 13.11 2.51 -41.52
N LEU A 13 11.96 1.92 -41.18
CA LEU A 13 11.59 0.51 -41.37
C LEU A 13 12.46 -0.57 -40.71
N ALA A 14 11.88 -1.24 -39.72
CA ALA A 14 11.76 -2.70 -39.77
C ALA A 14 10.52 -3.14 -38.98
N LEU A 15 9.46 -3.48 -39.71
CA LEU A 15 8.43 -4.40 -39.21
C LEU A 15 9.12 -5.73 -38.87
N SER A 16 8.81 -6.30 -37.72
CA SER A 16 9.01 -7.72 -37.48
C SER A 16 7.74 -8.27 -36.86
N THR A 17 6.81 -8.58 -37.76
CA THR A 17 5.74 -9.56 -37.61
C THR A 17 6.38 -10.94 -37.40
N LEU A 18 6.21 -11.52 -36.22
CA LEU A 18 6.29 -12.97 -35.97
C LEU A 18 5.05 -13.33 -35.17
N ALA A 19 4.01 -13.81 -35.84
CA ALA A 19 3.76 -15.21 -36.15
C ALA A 19 2.83 -15.81 -35.09
N PHE A 20 1.55 -15.85 -35.46
CA PHE A 20 0.50 -16.62 -34.81
C PHE A 20 0.92 -18.10 -34.76
N GLY A 21 1.25 -18.59 -33.57
CA GLY A 21 1.36 -20.01 -33.28
C GLY A 21 -0.04 -20.57 -32.99
N ALA A 22 -0.55 -21.38 -33.91
CA ALA A 22 -1.83 -22.04 -33.81
C ALA A 22 -1.67 -23.47 -33.26
N PHE A 23 -2.67 -23.89 -32.48
CA PHE A 23 -3.07 -25.26 -32.12
C PHE A 23 -2.11 -26.13 -31.30
N GLY A 24 -2.55 -26.39 -30.07
CA GLY A 24 -2.16 -27.54 -29.26
C GLY A 24 -3.22 -27.83 -28.21
N SER A 25 -4.38 -28.36 -28.63
CA SER A 25 -5.32 -29.01 -27.71
C SER A 25 -4.71 -30.34 -27.25
N ALA A 26 -4.25 -30.39 -26.01
CA ALA A 26 -3.83 -31.63 -25.36
C ALA A 26 -4.71 -31.86 -24.11
N ALA A 27 -5.47 -32.95 -24.19
CA ALA A 27 -6.04 -33.79 -23.14
C ALA A 27 -6.31 -33.18 -21.74
N LEU A 28 -7.61 -33.15 -21.40
CA LEU A 28 -8.09 -33.19 -20.01
C LEU A 28 -7.60 -34.49 -19.35
N ALA A 29 -6.50 -34.42 -18.61
CA ALA A 29 -6.19 -35.39 -17.58
C ALA A 29 -7.09 -35.11 -16.36
N GLN A 30 -8.06 -35.98 -16.12
CA GLN A 30 -8.73 -36.10 -14.83
C GLN A 30 -7.69 -36.57 -13.82
N SER A 31 -7.09 -35.63 -13.09
CA SER A 31 -6.33 -35.94 -11.88
C SER A 31 -7.31 -36.28 -10.78
N ALA A 32 -7.18 -37.50 -10.27
CA ALA A 32 -7.89 -38.02 -9.12
C ALA A 32 -7.88 -37.01 -7.95
N GLU A 33 -9.03 -36.84 -7.32
CA GLU A 33 -9.15 -36.11 -6.06
C GLU A 33 -8.26 -36.75 -5.00
N PRO A 34 -7.30 -36.01 -4.42
CA PRO A 34 -6.68 -36.45 -3.17
C PRO A 34 -7.72 -36.29 -2.06
N THR A 35 -8.24 -37.41 -1.56
CA THR A 35 -8.99 -37.46 -0.30
C THR A 35 -8.19 -36.73 0.78
N PRO A 36 -8.72 -35.69 1.45
CA PRO A 36 -7.97 -34.98 2.49
C PRO A 36 -7.74 -35.91 3.68
N PRO A 37 -6.49 -36.18 4.07
CA PRO A 37 -6.22 -36.87 5.33
C PRO A 37 -6.51 -35.91 6.47
N GLY A 38 -7.46 -36.27 7.33
CA GLY A 38 -7.45 -35.92 8.74
C GLY A 38 -7.67 -34.44 9.07
N ALA A 39 -8.91 -34.13 9.43
CA ALA A 39 -9.30 -33.00 10.26
C ALA A 39 -8.39 -32.81 11.49
N LYS A 40 -7.39 -31.92 11.41
CA LYS A 40 -6.68 -31.32 12.57
C LYS A 40 -6.09 -29.94 12.24
N THR A 41 -6.87 -29.01 11.70
CA THR A 41 -6.43 -27.59 11.56
C THR A 41 -7.59 -26.60 11.72
N GLN A 42 -8.57 -26.90 12.58
CA GLN A 42 -9.63 -25.93 12.92
C GLN A 42 -9.33 -25.21 14.25
N GLN A 43 -8.63 -25.87 15.18
CA GLN A 43 -8.47 -25.40 16.56
C GLN A 43 -7.61 -24.13 16.72
N THR A 44 -6.70 -23.83 15.78
CA THR A 44 -5.87 -22.63 15.87
C THR A 44 -6.62 -21.37 15.44
N PHE A 45 -7.48 -21.44 14.42
CA PHE A 45 -8.28 -20.28 13.98
C PHE A 45 -9.36 -19.89 15.00
N ASP A 46 -9.98 -20.88 15.65
CA ASP A 46 -10.98 -20.64 16.70
C ASP A 46 -10.37 -19.99 17.95
N SER A 47 -9.10 -20.33 18.27
CA SER A 47 -8.41 -19.79 19.45
C SER A 47 -7.98 -18.33 19.26
N ASP A 48 -7.50 -17.97 18.07
CA ASP A 48 -7.12 -16.58 17.75
C ASP A 48 -8.35 -15.64 17.64
N MET A 49 -9.50 -16.18 17.20
CA MET A 49 -10.79 -15.49 17.22
C MET A 49 -11.34 -15.31 18.64
N ALA A 50 -11.13 -16.28 19.54
CA ALA A 50 -11.57 -16.19 20.93
C ALA A 50 -10.85 -15.08 21.71
N ASP A 51 -9.56 -14.85 21.41
CA ASP A 51 -8.79 -13.75 22.01
C ASP A 51 -9.28 -12.38 21.51
N THR A 52 -9.70 -12.29 20.24
CA THR A 52 -10.28 -11.07 19.66
C THR A 52 -11.63 -10.70 20.29
N VAL A 53 -12.42 -11.68 20.76
CA VAL A 53 -13.70 -11.45 21.47
C VAL A 53 -13.48 -10.84 22.86
N GLN A 54 -12.30 -11.04 23.47
CA GLN A 54 -11.99 -10.52 24.80
C GLN A 54 -11.39 -9.11 24.79
N ASP A 55 -11.14 -8.53 23.60
CA ASP A 55 -10.70 -7.14 23.51
C ASP A 55 -11.82 -6.21 24.05
N PRO A 56 -11.55 -5.42 25.10
CA PRO A 56 -12.55 -4.54 25.69
C PRO A 56 -13.11 -3.51 24.70
N ARG A 57 -12.39 -3.20 23.62
CA ARG A 57 -12.84 -2.32 22.53
C ARG A 57 -13.93 -2.98 21.69
N ILE A 58 -13.80 -4.28 21.41
CA ILE A 58 -14.80 -5.08 20.69
C ILE A 58 -16.05 -5.26 21.55
N ALA A 59 -15.87 -5.56 22.84
CA ALA A 59 -16.97 -5.69 23.79
C ALA A 59 -17.76 -4.36 23.96
N ALA A 60 -17.06 -3.22 23.97
CA ALA A 60 -17.70 -1.90 24.02
C ALA A 60 -18.49 -1.59 22.73
N ALA A 61 -17.97 -1.97 21.57
CA ALA A 61 -18.65 -1.79 20.29
C ALA A 61 -19.94 -2.63 20.21
N GLN A 62 -19.91 -3.89 20.65
CA GLN A 62 -21.09 -4.77 20.70
C GLN A 62 -22.19 -4.24 21.63
N LYS A 63 -21.83 -3.71 22.81
CA LYS A 63 -22.78 -3.10 23.76
C LYS A 63 -23.52 -1.89 23.19
N SER A 64 -22.97 -1.22 22.18
CA SER A 64 -23.59 -0.04 21.56
C SER A 64 -24.76 -0.38 20.62
N GLY A 65 -25.03 -1.67 20.36
CA GLY A 65 -26.15 -2.12 19.53
C GLY A 65 -26.02 -1.79 18.04
N LYS A 66 -24.85 -1.29 17.61
CA LYS A 66 -24.54 -1.04 16.20
C LYS A 66 -23.83 -2.30 15.69
N GLY A 67 -24.48 -3.06 14.80
CA GLY A 67 -24.05 -4.40 14.39
C GLY A 67 -22.57 -4.52 14.04
N VAL A 68 -22.03 -5.75 14.13
CA VAL A 68 -20.61 -6.13 13.93
C VAL A 68 -19.98 -5.55 12.64
N TRP A 69 -20.81 -5.19 11.66
CA TRP A 69 -20.43 -4.52 10.42
C TRP A 69 -19.97 -3.06 10.58
N LYS A 70 -20.12 -2.46 11.78
CA LYS A 70 -19.57 -1.15 12.10
C LYS A 70 -18.07 -1.33 12.30
N TRP A 71 -17.32 -1.24 11.20
CA TRP A 71 -15.86 -1.22 11.16
C TRP A 71 -15.33 -0.43 12.35
N VAL A 72 -14.44 -1.05 13.13
CA VAL A 72 -13.87 -0.50 14.37
C VAL A 72 -12.92 0.63 13.98
N VAL A 73 -13.50 1.76 13.56
CA VAL A 73 -12.77 3.01 13.48
C VAL A 73 -12.45 3.36 14.93
N PRO A 74 -11.16 3.47 15.30
CA PRO A 74 -10.80 3.88 16.64
C PRO A 74 -11.56 5.15 17.00
N PRO A 75 -12.20 5.23 18.19
CA PRO A 75 -12.93 6.43 18.60
C PRO A 75 -12.01 7.63 18.83
N VAL A 76 -10.69 7.43 18.72
CA VAL A 76 -9.64 8.43 18.89
C VAL A 76 -9.03 8.72 17.51
N LYS A 77 -8.92 10.01 17.17
CA LYS A 77 -8.21 10.46 15.97
C LYS A 77 -6.78 9.93 16.00
N MET A 78 -6.38 9.21 14.95
CA MET A 78 -4.98 8.81 14.77
C MET A 78 -4.19 10.02 14.27
N ASN A 79 -3.03 10.29 14.88
CA ASN A 79 -2.15 11.38 14.49
C ASN A 79 -0.85 10.81 13.91
N GLY A 80 -0.55 11.19 12.68
CA GLY A 80 0.68 10.82 11.98
C GLY A 80 1.88 11.67 12.38
N VAL A 81 3.08 11.13 12.20
CA VAL A 81 4.35 11.81 12.54
C VAL A 81 4.51 13.17 11.84
N PHE A 82 4.01 13.31 10.61
CA PHE A 82 4.16 14.51 9.80
C PHE A 82 2.92 15.41 9.84
N ASP A 83 2.29 15.56 11.01
CA ASP A 83 1.06 16.37 11.16
C ASP A 83 -0.01 15.90 10.16
N ASP A 84 -0.19 14.58 10.10
CA ASP A 84 -1.09 13.88 9.18
C ASP A 84 -0.78 14.07 7.67
N ASN A 85 0.40 14.59 7.29
CA ASN A 85 0.77 14.71 5.87
C ASN A 85 1.35 13.40 5.29
N ASP A 86 1.05 13.17 4.02
CA ASP A 86 1.49 11.99 3.28
C ASP A 86 3.02 11.98 3.04
N PRO A 87 3.76 10.94 3.47
CA PRO A 87 5.19 10.82 3.23
C PRO A 87 5.60 10.94 1.76
N ILE A 88 4.84 10.38 0.82
CA ILE A 88 5.14 10.50 -0.61
C ILE A 88 4.87 11.91 -1.12
N GLY A 89 3.82 12.55 -0.59
CA GLY A 89 3.56 13.98 -0.84
C GLY A 89 4.74 14.85 -0.40
N LEU A 90 5.30 14.56 0.78
CA LEU A 90 6.48 15.26 1.31
C LEU A 90 7.72 15.04 0.44
N VAL A 91 7.96 13.80 -0.01
CA VAL A 91 9.05 13.50 -0.96
C VAL A 91 8.88 14.29 -2.26
N ALA A 92 7.66 14.49 -2.72
CA ALA A 92 7.33 15.35 -3.86
C ALA A 92 7.35 16.86 -3.55
N GLY A 93 7.73 17.26 -2.33
CA GLY A 93 7.82 18.66 -1.91
C GLY A 93 6.46 19.33 -1.69
N LYS A 94 5.44 18.56 -1.29
CA LYS A 94 4.07 19.05 -1.06
C LYS A 94 3.55 18.64 0.32
N LEU A 95 2.77 19.51 0.93
CA LEU A 95 1.99 19.22 2.13
C LEU A 95 0.62 18.68 1.69
N ILE A 96 0.51 17.36 1.58
CA ILE A 96 -0.75 16.72 1.20
C ILE A 96 -1.39 16.12 2.46
N PRO A 97 -2.49 16.69 2.97
CA PRO A 97 -3.12 16.21 4.19
C PRO A 97 -3.79 14.85 3.97
N ALA A 98 -3.57 13.91 4.89
CA ALA A 98 -4.23 12.62 4.96
C ALA A 98 -5.20 12.59 6.15
N ASP A 99 -6.25 11.78 6.06
CA ASP A 99 -7.20 11.54 7.14
C ASP A 99 -6.81 10.36 8.05
N CYS A 100 -5.63 9.77 7.80
CA CYS A 100 -5.07 8.60 8.50
C CYS A 100 -5.94 7.33 8.42
N SER A 101 -6.95 7.28 7.55
CA SER A 101 -7.74 6.07 7.30
C SER A 101 -6.90 4.96 6.65
N ILE A 102 -5.90 5.36 5.86
CA ILE A 102 -4.84 4.51 5.33
C ILE A 102 -3.57 4.87 6.09
N ASN A 103 -3.01 3.90 6.81
CA ASN A 103 -1.83 4.11 7.63
C ASN A 103 -0.87 2.93 7.56
N TRP A 104 0.39 3.22 7.89
CA TRP A 104 1.41 2.21 8.14
C TRP A 104 2.13 2.54 9.44
N ILE A 105 2.33 1.51 10.26
CA ILE A 105 3.07 1.62 11.52
C ILE A 105 4.44 1.03 11.29
N ASN A 106 5.48 1.83 11.53
CA ASN A 106 6.86 1.36 11.44
C ASN A 106 7.09 0.25 12.48
N PRO A 107 7.51 -0.95 12.07
CA PRO A 107 7.64 -2.09 12.98
C PRO A 107 8.75 -1.90 14.03
N ASP A 108 9.75 -1.08 13.74
CA ASP A 108 10.91 -0.85 14.60
C ASP A 108 10.66 0.28 15.60
N THR A 109 10.01 1.36 15.15
CA THR A 109 9.83 2.59 15.95
C THR A 109 8.40 2.78 16.47
N HIS A 110 7.47 1.95 16.03
CA HIS A 110 6.02 2.05 16.30
C HIS A 110 5.40 3.41 15.97
N LYS A 111 6.06 4.19 15.09
CA LYS A 111 5.56 5.46 14.58
C LYS A 111 4.52 5.23 13.51
N LEU A 112 3.44 6.02 13.54
CA LEU A 112 2.37 5.96 12.57
C LEU A 112 2.55 6.99 11.45
N TYR A 113 2.37 6.53 10.21
CA TYR A 113 2.42 7.35 9.01
C TYR A 113 1.10 7.25 8.27
N CYS A 114 0.55 8.39 7.85
CA CYS A 114 -0.75 8.50 7.21
C CYS A 114 -0.58 8.70 5.70
N PHE A 115 -1.44 8.10 4.90
CA PHE A 115 -1.37 8.17 3.44
C PHE A 115 -2.68 8.68 2.86
N THR A 116 -2.59 9.51 1.82
CA THR A 116 -3.76 10.08 1.13
C THR A 116 -4.47 9.08 0.25
N SER A 117 -3.79 8.00 -0.15
CA SER A 117 -4.32 6.95 -1.02
C SER A 117 -3.58 5.65 -0.83
N ALA A 118 -4.20 4.53 -1.21
CA ALA A 118 -3.58 3.23 -1.20
C ALA A 118 -2.36 3.16 -2.15
N THR A 119 -2.42 3.86 -3.30
CA THR A 119 -1.30 3.95 -4.24
C THR A 119 -0.07 4.58 -3.60
N SER A 120 -0.25 5.64 -2.82
CA SER A 120 0.84 6.29 -2.08
C SER A 120 1.48 5.32 -1.08
N LEU A 121 0.67 4.57 -0.34
CA LEU A 121 1.16 3.53 0.57
C LEU A 121 1.95 2.44 -0.17
N VAL A 122 1.43 1.91 -1.29
CA VAL A 122 2.12 0.86 -2.05
C VAL A 122 3.48 1.35 -2.54
N TYR A 123 3.55 2.55 -3.10
CA TYR A 123 4.82 3.13 -3.55
C TYR A 123 5.81 3.34 -2.40
N PHE A 124 5.31 3.78 -1.25
CA PHE A 124 6.12 3.92 -0.03
C PHE A 124 6.70 2.58 0.46
N LEU A 125 5.94 1.49 0.34
CA LEU A 125 6.34 0.16 0.81
C LEU A 125 7.48 -0.48 0.00
N ASP A 126 7.81 0.02 -1.19
CA ASP A 126 8.96 -0.45 -1.97
C ASP A 126 10.30 -0.20 -1.24
N ALA A 127 10.41 0.91 -0.52
CA ALA A 127 11.61 1.29 0.23
C ALA A 127 11.29 2.22 1.41
N PRO A 128 10.56 1.76 2.44
CA PRO A 128 9.95 2.63 3.44
C PRO A 128 10.98 3.49 4.18
N GLN A 129 12.12 2.92 4.58
CA GLN A 129 13.16 3.68 5.28
C GLN A 129 13.77 4.79 4.42
N ASN A 130 13.93 4.56 3.11
CA ASN A 130 14.45 5.56 2.18
C ASN A 130 13.45 6.71 1.98
N TYR A 131 12.17 6.40 1.86
CA TYR A 131 11.13 7.42 1.73
C TYR A 131 10.93 8.20 3.03
N LEU A 132 11.04 7.56 4.21
CA LEU A 132 10.99 8.26 5.49
C LEU A 132 12.15 9.26 5.65
N ALA A 133 13.37 8.84 5.32
CA ALA A 133 14.54 9.72 5.38
C ALA A 133 14.40 10.93 4.45
N GLN A 134 13.83 10.74 3.25
CA GLN A 134 13.56 11.84 2.32
C GLN A 134 12.40 12.73 2.77
N ALA A 135 11.29 12.13 3.22
CA ALA A 135 10.13 12.85 3.73
C ALA A 135 10.50 13.72 4.94
N GLU A 136 11.34 13.24 5.85
CA GLU A 136 11.81 14.01 7.00
C GLU A 136 12.61 15.25 6.57
N LYS A 137 13.51 15.11 5.59
CA LYS A 137 14.25 16.25 5.02
C LYS A 137 13.30 17.27 4.39
N SER A 138 12.39 16.82 3.53
CA SER A 138 11.40 17.69 2.89
C SER A 138 10.48 18.36 3.90
N TRP A 139 10.08 17.64 4.96
CA TRP A 139 9.23 18.17 6.03
C TRP A 139 9.88 19.35 6.75
N GLN A 140 11.17 19.26 7.11
CA GLN A 140 11.87 20.38 7.75
C GLN A 140 11.87 21.62 6.84
N VAL A 141 12.19 21.43 5.55
CA VAL A 141 12.20 22.52 4.54
C VAL A 141 10.81 23.16 4.41
N LEU A 142 9.76 22.35 4.28
CA LEU A 142 8.38 22.82 4.12
C LEU A 142 7.83 23.50 5.38
N LYS A 143 8.35 23.15 6.56
CA LYS A 143 8.02 23.82 7.83
C LYS A 143 8.86 25.09 8.08
N GLY A 144 9.71 25.49 7.13
CA GLY A 144 10.53 26.70 7.23
C GLY A 144 11.78 26.54 8.10
N LYS A 145 12.22 25.31 8.37
CA LYS A 145 13.52 25.04 9.00
C LYS A 145 14.56 24.81 7.90
N PRO A 146 15.64 25.62 7.82
CA PRO A 146 16.69 25.40 6.84
C PRO A 146 17.37 24.05 7.10
N SER A 147 17.50 23.21 6.06
CA SER A 147 18.29 21.98 6.12
C SER A 147 19.78 22.35 6.09
N THR A 148 20.44 22.28 7.23
CA THR A 148 21.90 22.46 7.35
C THR A 148 22.66 21.27 6.80
#